data_AF-I3UHT0-F1
#
_entry.id   AF-I3UHT0-F1
#
_cell.length_a   1.000
_cell.length_b   1.000
_cell.length_c   1.000
_cell.angle_alpha   90.00
_cell.angle_beta   90.00
_cell.angle_gamma   90.00
#
_symmetry.space_group_name_H-M   'P 1'
#
loop_
_entity.id
_entity.type
_entity.pdbx_description
1 polymer ?
#
loop_
_entity_poly.entity_id
_entity_poly.type
_entity_poly.pdbx_seq_one_letter_code
_entity_poly.pdbx_strand_id
1 'polypeptide(L)' 'MLDGIPVAIKDLIDIAGVVTTGGSAVHDGQASSKTAALVQRLQAQARL' A
#
# COMPACT_ATOMS: atom_id res chain seq x y z
N MET A 1 -8.25 9.68 15.00
CA MET A 1 -7.45 8.63 15.67
C MET A 1 -7.68 7.34 14.91
N LEU A 2 -6.62 6.76 14.34
CA LEU A 2 -6.65 5.41 13.76
C LEU A 2 -5.59 4.50 14.43
N ASP A 3 -4.90 5.00 15.46
CA ASP A 3 -3.85 4.28 16.16
C ASP A 3 -4.37 2.97 16.76
N GLY A 4 -3.67 1.87 16.51
CA GLY A 4 -4.04 0.52 16.93
C GLY A 4 -5.15 -0.14 16.13
N ILE A 5 -5.67 0.48 15.07
CA ILE A 5 -6.70 -0.12 14.19
C ILE A 5 -6.02 -0.78 12.99
N PRO A 6 -6.17 -2.11 12.78
CA PRO A 6 -5.66 -2.76 11.59
C PRO A 6 -6.35 -2.25 10.32
N VAL A 7 -5.56 -1.91 9.30
CA VAL A 7 -6.08 -1.43 8.01
C VAL A 7 -5.50 -2.27 6.88
N ALA A 8 -6.38 -2.74 5.99
CA ALA A 8 -5.98 -3.38 4.74
C ALA A 8 -5.94 -2.34 3.61
N ILE A 9 -4.97 -2.47 2.71
CA ILE A 9 -4.83 -1.63 1.53
C ILE A 9 -5.25 -2.46 0.31
N LYS A 10 -6.13 -1.90 -0.53
CA LYS A 10 -6.53 -2.56 -1.77
C LYS A 10 -5.33 -2.67 -2.71
N ASP A 11 -5.23 -3.77 -3.42
CA ASP A 11 -4.20 -4.07 -4.45
C ASP A 11 -4.36 -3.21 -5.72
N LEU A 12 -4.45 -1.90 -5.53
CA LEU A 12 -4.48 -0.84 -6.54
C LEU A 12 -3.66 0.37 -6.08
N ILE A 13 -3.04 0.28 -4.89
CA ILE A 13 -2.42 1.40 -4.19
C ILE A 13 -1.00 1.00 -3.86
N ASP A 14 -0.04 1.67 -4.51
CA ASP A 14 1.37 1.34 -4.39
C ASP A 14 1.90 1.53 -2.95
N ILE A 15 2.70 0.56 -2.53
CA ILE A 15 3.56 0.62 -1.35
C ILE A 15 4.97 0.26 -1.81
N ALA A 16 5.95 1.11 -1.49
CA ALA A 16 7.33 0.88 -1.92
C ALA A 16 7.84 -0.50 -1.43
N GLY A 17 8.39 -1.30 -2.34
CA GLY A 17 8.88 -2.64 -2.05
C GLY A 17 7.81 -3.74 -2.01
N VAL A 18 6.53 -3.40 -2.21
CA VAL A 18 5.43 -4.37 -2.30
C VAL A 18 4.98 -4.47 -3.76
N VAL A 19 4.63 -5.68 -4.20
CA VAL A 19 4.02 -5.89 -5.53
C VAL A 19 2.56 -5.43 -5.48
N THR A 20 2.21 -4.52 -6.38
CA THR A 20 0.82 -4.12 -6.61
C THR A 20 0.38 -4.73 -7.94
N THR A 21 -0.51 -5.73 -7.90
CA THR A 21 -0.85 -6.49 -9.12
C THR A 21 -1.95 -5.81 -9.92
N GLY A 22 -2.82 -5.04 -9.26
CA GLY A 22 -4.05 -4.56 -9.88
C GLY A 22 -5.02 -5.68 -10.24
N GLY A 23 -4.84 -6.87 -9.66
CA GLY A 23 -5.51 -8.10 -10.05
C GLY A 23 -5.09 -8.64 -11.43
N SER A 24 -3.91 -8.26 -11.94
CA SER A 24 -3.43 -8.64 -13.27
C SER A 24 -2.01 -9.19 -13.23
N ALA A 25 -1.79 -10.30 -13.93
CA ALA A 25 -0.48 -10.93 -14.06
C ALA A 25 0.55 -10.06 -14.81
N VAL A 26 0.11 -8.99 -15.50
CA VAL A 26 1.00 -8.03 -16.18
C VAL A 26 1.98 -7.36 -15.20
N HIS A 27 1.61 -7.25 -13.92
CA HIS A 27 2.40 -6.59 -12.89
C HIS A 27 3.03 -7.59 -11.90
N ASP A 28 2.95 -8.89 -12.16
CA ASP A 28 3.52 -9.90 -11.27
C ASP A 28 5.03 -9.72 -11.10
N GLY A 29 5.50 -9.86 -9.86
CA GLY A 29 6.92 -9.76 -9.51
C GLY A 29 7.53 -8.36 -9.58
N GLN A 30 6.77 -7.34 -9.99
CA GLN A 30 7.24 -5.96 -10.07
C GLN A 30 6.85 -5.20 -8.80
N ALA A 31 7.82 -5.01 -7.89
CA ALA A 31 7.61 -4.22 -6.70
C ALA A 31 7.54 -2.72 -7.03
N SER A 32 6.60 -2.01 -6.42
CA SER A 32 6.45 -0.56 -6.62
C SER A 32 7.66 0.19 -6.05
N SER A 33 8.11 1.24 -6.74
CA SER A 33 9.27 2.06 -6.31
C SER A 33 8.89 3.18 -5.35
N LYS A 34 7.59 3.48 -5.22
CA LYS A 34 7.08 4.60 -4.41
C LYS A 34 5.85 4.16 -3.63
N THR A 35 5.67 4.74 -2.45
CA THR A 35 4.45 4.59 -1.65
C THR A 35 3.47 5.71 -1.99
N ALA A 36 2.21 5.36 -2.26
CA ALA A 36 1.15 6.32 -2.55
C ALA A 36 0.92 7.30 -1.39
N ALA A 37 0.59 8.56 -1.71
CA ALA A 37 0.42 9.61 -0.71
C ALA A 37 -0.68 9.31 0.33
N LEU A 38 -1.71 8.54 -0.03
CA LEU A 38 -2.73 8.08 0.92
C LEU A 38 -2.14 7.14 1.97
N VAL A 39 -1.33 6.17 1.56
CA VAL A 39 -0.70 5.21 2.47
C VAL A 39 0.26 5.92 3.41
N GLN A 40 1.02 6.91 2.92
CA GLN A 40 1.89 7.73 3.78
C GLN A 40 1.10 8.44 4.90
N ARG A 41 -0.10 8.96 4.60
CA ARG A 41 -0.96 9.60 5.60
C ARG A 41 -1.55 8.58 6.58
N LEU A 42 -1.91 7.40 6.10
CA LEU A 42 -2.39 6.31 6.96
C LEU A 42 -1.27 5.82 7.89
N GLN A 43 -0.05 5.62 7.40
CA GLN A 43 1.11 5.27 8.23
C GLN A 43 1.35 6.29 9.34
N ALA A 44 1.23 7.58 9.03
CA ALA A 44 1.39 8.66 10.01
C ALA A 44 0.29 8.71 11.08
N GLN A 45 -0.89 8.12 10.86
CA GLN A 45 -2.05 8.23 11.78
C GLN A 45 -2.55 6.90 12.36
N ALA A 46 -2.27 5.78 11.70
CA ALA A 46 -2.78 4.45 12.00
C ALA A 46 -1.68 3.46 12.43
N ARG A 47 -0.41 3.85 12.30
CA ARG A 47 0.76 3.00 12.58
C ARG A 47 0.68 1.68 11.78
N LEU A 48 0.57 1.83 10.45
CA LEU A 48 0.73 0.77 9.45
C LEU A 48 2.19 0.30 9.37
#